data_AF-A0A6C0LVX5-F1
#
_entry.id   AF-A0A6C0LVX5-F1
#
_cell.length_a   1.000
_cell.length_b   1.000
_cell.length_c   1.000
_cell.angle_alpha   90.00
_cell.angle_beta   90.00
_cell.angle_gamma   90.00
#
_symmetry.space_group_name_H-M   'P 1'
#
loop_
_entity.id
_entity.type
_entity.pdbx_description
1 polymer ?
#
loop_
_entity_poly.entity_id
_entity_poly.type
_entity_poly.pdbx_seq_one_letter_code
_entity_poly.pdbx_strand_id
1 'polypeptide(L)'
;MLSKLRELWNNKGFEICLGICLGFLIIFGIYNKLRGFSGTFSEKGKYYTAPKYIHKYIPNKNNTSTGSRAKESKGESECRRVLQSLFNRKFASSRPDFLRNPVTGGNFNLELDCYDSNMKLAVEYNGVQHYVYTPYFQKSKAHFLNQKYRDDMKQRICKENGVVLITVPYTVKIKDIQSFIVNECRKYGYKV
;
A
#
# COMPACT_ATOMS: atom_id res chain seq x y z
N MET A 1 -4.05 -59.48 -7.51
CA MET A 1 -4.28 -58.35 -6.60
C MET A 1 -4.07 -57.01 -7.31
N LEU A 2 -2.94 -56.83 -8.02
CA LEU A 2 -2.63 -55.63 -8.81
C LEU A 2 -3.58 -55.37 -10.00
N SER A 3 -4.09 -56.42 -10.66
CA SER A 3 -5.04 -56.29 -11.77
C SER A 3 -6.36 -55.65 -11.35
N LYS A 4 -6.92 -56.10 -10.23
CA LYS A 4 -8.16 -55.55 -9.63
C LYS A 4 -8.00 -54.07 -9.22
N LEU A 5 -6.84 -53.72 -8.67
CA LEU A 5 -6.50 -52.33 -8.32
C LEU A 5 -6.43 -51.43 -9.58
N ARG A 6 -5.84 -51.95 -10.66
CA ARG A 6 -5.74 -51.21 -11.94
C ARG A 6 -7.11 -50.99 -12.59
N GLU A 7 -7.98 -52.00 -12.52
CA GLU A 7 -9.36 -51.91 -13.01
C GLU A 7 -10.19 -50.90 -12.21
N LEU A 8 -10.08 -50.92 -10.87
CA LEU A 8 -10.71 -49.93 -10.00
C LEU A 8 -10.23 -48.50 -10.28
N TRP A 9 -8.92 -48.32 -10.49
CA TRP A 9 -8.36 -47.01 -10.81
C TRP A 9 -8.81 -46.51 -12.19
N ASN A 10 -8.86 -47.37 -13.20
CA ASN A 10 -9.30 -46.98 -14.54
C ASN A 10 -10.78 -46.61 -14.58
N ASN A 11 -11.62 -47.24 -13.76
CA ASN A 11 -13.06 -47.01 -13.74
C ASN A 11 -13.49 -45.90 -12.77
N LYS A 12 -12.76 -45.67 -11.66
CA LYS A 12 -13.16 -44.77 -10.57
C LYS A 12 -12.02 -43.90 -10.02
N GLY A 13 -10.91 -43.77 -10.74
CA GLY A 13 -9.71 -43.09 -10.24
C GLY A 13 -9.95 -41.62 -9.90
N PHE A 14 -10.80 -40.92 -10.67
CA PHE A 14 -11.15 -39.53 -10.39
C PHE A 14 -11.95 -39.41 -9.09
N GLU A 15 -12.96 -40.24 -8.88
CA GLU A 15 -13.80 -40.27 -7.69
C GLU A 15 -13.00 -40.66 -6.44
N ILE A 16 -12.06 -41.59 -6.59
CA ILE A 16 -11.12 -41.97 -5.52
C ILE A 16 -10.25 -40.77 -5.14
N CYS A 17 -9.64 -40.09 -6.11
CA CYS A 17 -8.84 -38.89 -5.86
C CYS A 17 -9.65 -37.78 -5.21
N LEU A 18 -10.87 -37.52 -5.70
CA LEU A 18 -11.77 -36.52 -5.14
C LEU A 18 -12.16 -36.86 -3.70
N GLY A 19 -12.49 -38.12 -3.43
CA GLY A 19 -12.80 -38.62 -2.09
C GLY A 19 -11.63 -38.46 -1.12
N ILE A 20 -10.40 -38.77 -1.54
CA ILE A 20 -9.19 -38.57 -0.74
C ILE A 20 -8.96 -37.08 -0.45
N CYS A 21 -9.10 -36.22 -1.45
CA CYS A 21 -8.96 -34.76 -1.28
C CYS A 21 -9.99 -34.20 -0.30
N LEU A 22 -11.27 -34.59 -0.44
CA LEU A 22 -12.34 -34.16 0.47
C LEU A 22 -12.12 -34.70 1.89
N GLY A 23 -11.71 -35.96 2.03
CA GLY A 23 -11.36 -36.56 3.31
C GLY A 23 -10.21 -35.82 3.99
N PHE A 24 -9.16 -35.47 3.25
CA PHE A 24 -8.05 -34.68 3.76
C PHE A 24 -8.51 -33.29 4.25
N LEU A 25 -9.35 -32.59 3.50
CA LEU A 25 -9.90 -31.29 3.90
C LEU A 25 -10.76 -31.39 5.17
N ILE A 26 -11.58 -32.44 5.30
CA ILE A 26 -12.41 -32.67 6.50
C ILE A 26 -11.52 -32.98 7.71
N ILE A 27 -10.56 -33.89 7.58
CA ILE A 27 -9.62 -34.24 8.65
C ILE A 27 -8.82 -33.01 9.09
N PHE A 28 -8.31 -32.24 8.13
CA PHE A 28 -7.58 -31.00 8.40
C PHE A 28 -8.47 -29.95 9.07
N GLY A 29 -9.73 -29.82 8.65
CA GLY A 29 -10.72 -28.93 9.26
C GLY A 29 -11.04 -29.31 10.71
N ILE A 30 -11.24 -30.60 10.98
CA ILE A 30 -11.46 -31.12 12.35
C ILE A 30 -10.21 -30.91 13.21
N TYR A 31 -9.03 -31.22 12.68
CA TYR A 31 -7.75 -31.00 13.37
C TYR A 31 -7.57 -29.54 13.78
N ASN A 32 -7.82 -28.60 12.86
CA ASN A 32 -7.75 -27.17 13.13
C ASN A 32 -8.78 -26.73 14.17
N LYS A 33 -10.01 -27.25 14.10
CA LYS A 33 -11.08 -26.97 15.07
C LYS A 33 -10.72 -27.44 16.48
N LEU A 34 -10.13 -28.63 16.62
CA LEU A 34 -9.73 -29.20 17.91
C LEU A 34 -8.52 -28.47 18.53
N ARG A 35 -7.58 -28.00 17.70
CA ARG A 35 -6.38 -27.28 18.15
C ARG A 35 -6.60 -25.78 18.32
N GLY A 36 -7.81 -25.27 18.05
CA GLY A 36 -8.11 -23.83 18.11
C GLY A 36 -7.39 -23.01 17.04
N PHE A 37 -6.89 -23.63 15.97
CA PHE A 37 -6.30 -22.91 14.85
C PHE A 37 -7.41 -22.33 13.98
N SER A 38 -7.60 -21.02 14.06
CA SER A 38 -8.35 -20.27 13.05
C SER A 38 -7.51 -20.17 11.77
N GLY A 39 -8.06 -20.63 10.64
CA GLY A 39 -7.41 -20.41 9.34
C GLY A 39 -7.15 -18.92 9.10
N THR A 40 -6.04 -18.58 8.42
CA THR A 40 -5.67 -17.20 8.06
C THR A 40 -6.70 -16.48 7.18
N PHE A 41 -7.63 -17.22 6.60
CA PHE A 41 -8.65 -16.69 5.69
C PHE A 41 -9.84 -16.02 6.40
N SER A 42 -10.04 -16.26 7.71
CA SER A 42 -11.26 -15.85 8.41
C SER A 42 -11.12 -14.68 9.39
N GLU A 43 -9.93 -14.10 9.55
CA GLU A 43 -9.83 -12.90 10.38
C GLU A 43 -10.11 -11.65 9.55
N LYS A 44 -11.41 -11.28 9.50
CA LYS A 44 -11.83 -9.91 9.21
C LYS A 44 -11.06 -9.00 10.16
N GLY A 45 -10.04 -8.32 9.62
CA GLY A 45 -9.17 -7.42 10.38
C GLY A 45 -7.69 -7.78 10.38
N LYS A 46 -7.25 -9.01 10.07
CA LYS A 46 -5.80 -9.34 10.14
C LYS A 46 -4.92 -8.62 9.12
N TYR A 47 -5.50 -8.18 7.99
CA TYR A 47 -4.82 -7.32 7.02
C TYR A 47 -4.90 -5.83 7.38
N TYR A 48 -5.69 -5.44 8.39
CA TYR A 48 -6.04 -4.04 8.68
C TYR A 48 -6.07 -3.64 10.16
N THR A 49 -5.74 -4.51 11.11
CA THR A 49 -5.54 -4.09 12.49
C THR A 49 -4.14 -3.51 12.61
N ALA A 50 -4.05 -2.18 12.58
CA ALA A 50 -2.91 -1.47 13.15
C ALA A 50 -2.62 -2.09 14.53
N PRO A 51 -1.35 -2.39 14.87
CA PRO A 51 -1.02 -3.05 16.13
C PRO A 51 -1.64 -2.30 17.31
N LYS A 52 -2.37 -3.01 18.19
CA LYS A 52 -2.94 -2.47 19.44
C LYS A 52 -1.88 -1.93 20.41
N TYR A 53 -0.60 -2.12 20.12
CA TYR A 53 0.50 -1.49 20.84
C TYR A 53 0.71 -0.07 20.32
N ILE A 54 -0.02 0.88 20.91
CA ILE A 54 0.41 2.28 20.96
C ILE A 54 1.70 2.29 21.79
N HIS A 55 2.84 1.98 21.16
CA HIS A 55 4.11 2.39 21.73
C HIS A 55 4.10 3.91 21.70
N LYS A 56 4.10 4.53 22.89
CA LYS A 56 4.13 5.97 23.09
C LYS A 56 5.31 6.53 22.28
N TYR A 57 5.02 7.06 21.11
CA TYR A 57 6.02 7.56 20.18
C TYR A 57 6.66 8.81 20.80
N ILE A 58 7.95 8.71 21.09
CA ILE A 58 8.79 9.85 21.42
C ILE A 58 9.40 10.31 20.09
N PRO A 59 9.05 11.50 19.57
CA PRO A 59 9.54 11.95 18.28
C PRO A 59 11.07 12.11 18.34
N ASN A 60 11.79 11.33 17.54
CA ASN A 60 13.20 11.60 17.31
C ASN A 60 13.31 12.79 16.33
N LYS A 61 13.83 13.92 16.84
CA LYS A 61 13.79 15.23 16.18
C LYS A 61 14.73 15.35 14.97
N ASN A 62 15.50 14.31 14.61
CA ASN A 62 16.67 14.45 13.74
C ASN A 62 16.77 13.44 12.58
N ASN A 63 15.68 13.09 11.89
CA ASN A 63 15.79 12.29 10.66
C ASN A 63 15.95 13.16 9.40
N THR A 64 17.11 13.79 9.26
CA THR A 64 17.61 14.21 7.93
C THR A 64 18.31 13.01 7.29
N SER A 65 17.54 12.09 6.71
CA SER A 65 18.10 10.99 5.92
C SER A 65 18.59 11.52 4.56
N THR A 66 19.86 11.91 4.50
CA THR A 66 20.60 12.15 3.26
C THR A 66 21.06 10.82 2.66
N GLY A 67 20.11 9.96 2.27
CA GLY A 67 20.38 8.83 1.38
C GLY A 67 20.24 9.28 -0.06
N SER A 68 21.14 8.84 -0.95
CA SER A 68 21.18 9.17 -2.39
C SER A 68 19.77 9.20 -2.98
N ARG A 69 19.19 10.40 -3.15
CA ARG A 69 17.83 10.55 -3.67
C ARG A 69 17.81 9.97 -5.08
N ALA A 70 16.93 8.99 -5.30
CA ALA A 70 16.54 8.62 -6.65
C ALA A 70 16.20 9.90 -7.42
N LYS A 71 16.58 9.97 -8.70
CA LYS A 71 16.35 11.15 -9.52
C LYS A 71 14.87 11.49 -9.52
N GLU A 72 14.54 12.61 -8.87
CA GLU A 72 13.17 13.10 -8.74
C GLU A 72 12.57 13.39 -10.12
N SER A 73 11.27 13.12 -10.27
CA SER A 73 10.54 13.47 -11.50
C SER A 73 10.28 14.98 -11.57
N LYS A 74 10.20 15.54 -12.79
CA LYS A 74 9.91 16.98 -12.96
C LYS A 74 8.61 17.42 -12.26
N GLY A 75 7.59 16.56 -12.25
CA GLY A 75 6.31 16.84 -11.61
C GLY A 75 6.40 16.85 -10.08
N GLU A 76 7.15 15.93 -9.50
CA GLU A 76 7.42 15.90 -8.06
C GLU A 76 8.24 17.12 -7.62
N SER A 77 9.30 17.47 -8.38
CA SER A 77 10.12 18.65 -8.08
C SER A 77 9.30 19.93 -8.12
N GLU A 78 8.39 20.05 -9.09
CA GLU A 78 7.50 21.21 -9.19
C GLU A 78 6.48 21.27 -8.06
N CYS A 79 5.89 20.12 -7.67
CA CYS A 79 5.00 20.05 -6.51
C CYS A 79 5.72 20.53 -5.25
N ARG A 80 6.96 20.08 -5.03
CA ARG A 80 7.77 20.52 -3.89
C ARG A 80 8.08 22.01 -3.93
N ARG A 81 8.50 22.53 -5.08
CA ARG A 81 8.80 23.95 -5.28
C ARG A 81 7.58 24.82 -4.94
N VAL A 82 6.41 24.45 -5.46
CA VAL A 82 5.14 25.14 -5.19
C VAL A 82 4.81 25.14 -3.71
N LEU A 83 4.83 23.98 -3.06
CA LEU A 83 4.51 23.87 -1.63
C LEU A 83 5.46 24.69 -0.75
N GLN A 84 6.76 24.64 -1.05
CA GLN A 84 7.76 25.43 -0.33
C GLN A 84 7.51 26.93 -0.51
N SER A 85 7.14 27.36 -1.72
CA SER A 85 6.80 28.75 -2.02
C SER A 85 5.51 29.23 -1.36
N LEU A 86 4.47 28.38 -1.29
CA LEU A 86 3.18 28.75 -0.70
C LEU A 86 3.24 28.84 0.83
N PHE A 87 3.97 27.93 1.48
CA PHE A 87 3.93 27.80 2.93
C PHE A 87 5.21 28.26 3.63
N ASN A 88 6.27 28.57 2.88
CA ASN A 88 7.60 28.88 3.41
C ASN A 88 8.13 27.80 4.38
N ARG A 89 7.88 26.52 4.02
CA ARG A 89 8.18 25.34 4.85
C ARG A 89 8.78 24.23 4.00
N LYS A 90 9.56 23.33 4.63
CA LYS A 90 10.20 22.21 3.93
C LYS A 90 9.22 21.05 3.77
N PHE A 91 8.94 20.68 2.52
CA PHE A 91 8.19 19.48 2.16
C PHE A 91 9.13 18.40 1.63
N ALA A 92 9.76 17.64 2.52
CA ALA A 92 10.66 16.57 2.12
C ALA A 92 9.90 15.27 1.82
N SER A 93 10.48 14.42 0.97
CA SER A 93 10.09 13.02 0.88
C SER A 93 10.28 12.37 2.26
N SER A 94 9.28 11.66 2.74
CA SER A 94 9.25 11.15 4.12
C SER A 94 8.56 9.80 4.20
N ARG A 95 9.03 8.95 5.11
CA ARG A 95 8.48 7.62 5.42
C ARG A 95 7.92 7.59 6.84
N PRO A 96 6.85 8.34 7.12
CA PRO A 96 6.40 8.59 8.48
C PRO A 96 5.98 7.29 9.18
N ASP A 97 6.17 7.24 10.50
CA ASP A 97 6.00 6.01 11.31
C ASP A 97 4.58 5.43 11.33
N PHE A 98 3.58 6.26 11.03
CA PHE A 98 2.19 5.81 10.89
C PHE A 98 1.91 5.14 9.54
N LEU A 99 2.75 5.37 8.52
CA LEU A 99 2.54 4.89 7.15
C LEU A 99 3.17 3.51 6.92
N ARG A 100 2.86 2.57 7.81
CA ARG A 100 3.40 1.20 7.77
C ARG A 100 2.81 0.40 6.62
N ASN A 101 3.65 -0.34 5.91
CA ASN A 101 3.16 -1.27 4.90
C ASN A 101 2.78 -2.62 5.54
N PRO A 102 1.50 -3.00 5.59
CA PRO A 102 1.08 -4.27 6.17
C PRO A 102 1.60 -5.47 5.37
N VAL A 103 1.85 -5.32 4.07
CA VAL A 103 2.31 -6.42 3.20
C VAL A 103 3.72 -6.88 3.56
N THR A 104 4.56 -5.98 4.07
CA THR A 104 5.92 -6.32 4.54
C THR A 104 5.96 -6.64 6.03
N GLY A 105 4.81 -6.91 6.66
CA GLY A 105 4.70 -7.11 8.10
C GLY A 105 4.93 -5.83 8.92
N GLY A 106 4.81 -4.66 8.31
CA GLY A 106 5.05 -3.37 8.98
C GLY A 106 6.53 -3.04 9.20
N ASN A 107 7.45 -3.81 8.62
CA ASN A 107 8.90 -3.61 8.73
C ASN A 107 9.39 -2.40 7.93
N PHE A 108 8.64 -1.98 6.91
CA PHE A 108 9.01 -0.86 6.05
C PHE A 108 7.81 0.07 5.85
N ASN A 109 8.00 1.35 6.10
CA ASN A 109 6.98 2.36 5.84
C ASN A 109 6.92 2.70 4.35
N LEU A 110 5.73 3.03 3.85
CA LEU A 110 5.58 3.66 2.55
C LEU A 110 6.13 5.09 2.62
N GLU A 111 6.42 5.65 1.46
CA GLU A 111 6.98 6.99 1.31
C GLU A 111 5.92 7.96 0.78
N LEU A 112 5.94 9.20 1.27
CA LEU A 112 5.22 10.35 0.73
C LEU A 112 6.23 11.27 0.05
N ASP A 113 5.92 11.79 -1.13
CA ASP A 113 6.87 12.57 -1.94
C ASP A 113 7.19 13.95 -1.32
N CYS A 114 6.16 14.60 -0.81
CA CYS A 114 6.22 15.93 -0.20
C CYS A 114 5.34 15.96 1.05
N TYR A 115 5.94 15.93 2.26
CA TYR A 115 5.18 15.89 3.51
C TYR A 115 5.68 16.91 4.55
N ASP A 116 4.74 17.60 5.20
CA ASP A 116 4.98 18.37 6.43
C ASP A 116 4.09 17.84 7.57
N SER A 117 4.72 17.35 8.63
CA SER A 117 4.05 16.73 9.78
C SER A 117 3.28 17.70 10.67
N ASN A 118 3.69 18.97 10.72
CA ASN A 118 3.01 19.99 11.53
C ASN A 118 1.75 20.47 10.82
N MET A 119 1.82 20.59 9.49
CA MET A 119 0.65 20.96 8.69
C MET A 119 -0.31 19.80 8.49
N LYS A 120 0.14 18.55 8.69
CA LYS A 120 -0.63 17.35 8.34
C LYS A 120 -1.03 17.35 6.86
N LEU A 121 -0.12 17.84 6.00
CA LEU A 121 -0.32 17.95 4.57
C LEU A 121 0.75 17.16 3.82
N ALA A 122 0.30 16.31 2.91
CA ALA A 122 1.13 15.58 1.96
C ALA A 122 0.66 15.84 0.53
N VAL A 123 1.61 15.89 -0.41
CA VAL A 123 1.34 15.93 -1.85
C VAL A 123 2.16 14.84 -2.54
N GLU A 124 1.52 14.11 -3.45
CA GLU A 124 2.18 13.12 -4.32
C GLU A 124 1.94 13.42 -5.79
N TYR A 125 2.97 13.23 -6.61
CA TYR A 125 2.84 13.35 -8.06
C TYR A 125 2.77 11.96 -8.70
N ASN A 126 1.59 11.62 -9.21
CA ASN A 126 1.36 10.31 -9.82
C ASN A 126 1.58 10.37 -11.33
N GLY A 127 2.66 9.75 -11.79
CA GLY A 127 2.95 9.53 -13.20
C GLY A 127 1.95 8.58 -13.89
N VAL A 128 2.04 8.44 -15.22
CA VAL A 128 1.17 7.55 -16.01
C VAL A 128 1.17 6.11 -15.51
N GLN A 129 2.29 5.66 -14.94
CA GLN A 129 2.46 4.32 -14.37
C GLN A 129 1.53 4.01 -13.18
N HIS A 130 0.91 5.00 -12.55
CA HIS A 130 -0.09 4.78 -11.50
C HIS A 130 -1.47 4.44 -12.06
N TYR A 131 -1.74 4.85 -13.31
CA TYR A 131 -3.06 4.76 -13.93
C TYR A 131 -3.16 3.66 -14.97
N VAL A 132 -2.09 3.49 -15.75
CA VAL A 132 -2.03 2.58 -16.89
C VAL A 132 -0.88 1.59 -16.71
N TYR A 133 -1.16 0.32 -17.05
CA TYR A 133 -0.13 -0.70 -17.15
C TYR A 133 0.67 -0.49 -18.43
N THR A 134 1.95 -0.24 -18.29
CA THR A 134 2.88 -0.02 -19.39
C THR A 134 4.13 -0.87 -19.13
N PRO A 135 4.44 -1.88 -19.97
CA PRO A 135 5.59 -2.76 -19.78
C PRO A 135 6.93 -2.05 -19.55
N TYR A 136 7.08 -0.83 -20.06
CA TYR A 136 8.23 0.04 -19.81
C TYR A 136 8.42 0.42 -18.33
N PHE A 137 7.33 0.68 -17.60
CA PHE A 137 7.36 1.11 -16.20
C PHE A 137 7.11 -0.04 -15.22
N GLN A 138 6.34 -1.07 -15.61
CA GLN A 138 6.02 -2.19 -14.74
C GLN A 138 6.36 -3.53 -15.40
N LYS A 139 7.06 -4.38 -14.65
CA LYS A 139 7.47 -5.72 -15.12
C LYS A 139 6.30 -6.67 -15.40
N SER A 140 5.16 -6.47 -14.72
CA SER A 140 3.99 -7.34 -14.83
C SER A 140 2.73 -6.63 -14.37
N LYS A 141 1.56 -7.17 -14.77
CA LYS A 141 0.25 -6.69 -14.27
C LYS A 141 0.15 -6.78 -12.75
N ALA A 142 0.74 -7.81 -12.13
CA ALA A 142 0.77 -7.94 -10.67
C ALA A 142 1.55 -6.78 -10.01
N HIS A 143 2.67 -6.34 -10.59
CA HIS A 143 3.41 -5.19 -10.09
C HIS A 143 2.57 -3.90 -10.17
N PHE A 144 1.83 -3.70 -11.25
CA PHE A 144 0.92 -2.57 -11.40
C PHE A 144 -0.25 -2.59 -10.39
N LEU A 145 -0.86 -3.75 -10.16
CA LEU A 145 -1.90 -3.91 -9.14
C LEU A 145 -1.35 -3.64 -7.73
N ASN A 146 -0.14 -4.10 -7.44
CA ASN A 146 0.54 -3.80 -6.18
C ASN A 146 0.85 -2.31 -6.01
N GLN A 147 1.17 -1.59 -7.11
CA GLN A 147 1.33 -0.13 -7.06
C GLN A 147 0.00 0.54 -6.69
N LYS A 148 -1.09 0.19 -7.39
CA LYS A 148 -2.44 0.72 -7.09
C LYS A 148 -2.87 0.42 -5.66
N TYR A 149 -2.58 -0.77 -5.17
CA TYR A 149 -2.85 -1.16 -3.79
C TYR A 149 -2.08 -0.28 -2.78
N ARG A 150 -0.80 0.00 -3.03
CA ARG A 150 -0.01 0.90 -2.17
C ARG A 150 -0.54 2.33 -2.20
N ASP A 151 -0.94 2.83 -3.36
CA ASP A 151 -1.48 4.18 -3.50
C ASP A 151 -2.81 4.34 -2.72
N ASP A 152 -3.70 3.33 -2.79
CA ASP A 152 -4.94 3.29 -2.00
C ASP A 152 -4.66 3.17 -0.49
N MET A 153 -3.70 2.35 -0.08
CA MET A 153 -3.28 2.28 1.33
C MET A 153 -2.79 3.62 1.86
N LYS A 154 -1.98 4.36 1.08
CA LYS A 154 -1.53 5.70 1.49
C LYS A 154 -2.69 6.63 1.76
N GLN A 155 -3.66 6.67 0.85
CA GLN A 155 -4.86 7.49 1.00
C GLN A 155 -5.63 7.17 2.28
N ARG A 156 -5.86 5.87 2.57
CA ARG A 156 -6.57 5.44 3.78
C ARG A 156 -5.81 5.76 5.06
N ILE A 157 -4.53 5.38 5.12
CA ILE A 157 -3.71 5.55 6.31
C ILE A 157 -3.49 7.04 6.62
N CYS A 158 -3.27 7.88 5.59
CA CYS A 158 -3.18 9.33 5.79
C CYS A 158 -4.49 9.87 6.36
N LYS A 159 -5.64 9.51 5.78
CA LYS A 159 -6.96 9.93 6.28
C LYS A 159 -7.20 9.53 7.73
N GLU A 160 -6.88 8.28 8.10
CA GLU A 160 -7.00 7.78 9.49
C GLU A 160 -6.11 8.52 10.48
N ASN A 161 -4.96 9.05 10.02
CA ASN A 161 -4.02 9.81 10.84
C ASN A 161 -4.24 11.34 10.77
N GLY A 162 -5.36 11.79 10.19
CA GLY A 162 -5.68 13.20 10.03
C GLY A 162 -4.72 13.95 9.10
N VAL A 163 -4.04 13.23 8.20
CA VAL A 163 -3.16 13.79 7.17
C VAL A 163 -3.95 13.93 5.87
N VAL A 164 -3.99 15.14 5.32
CA VAL A 164 -4.53 15.41 3.99
C VAL A 164 -3.50 14.99 2.96
N LEU A 165 -3.84 14.04 2.09
CA LEU A 165 -2.99 13.58 0.98
C LEU A 165 -3.59 14.03 -0.36
N ILE A 166 -3.00 15.05 -0.97
CA ILE A 166 -3.38 15.53 -2.30
C ILE A 166 -2.56 14.77 -3.35
N THR A 167 -3.23 14.14 -4.31
CA THR A 167 -2.57 13.47 -5.43
C THR A 167 -2.69 14.31 -6.69
N VAL A 168 -1.56 14.73 -7.25
CA VAL A 168 -1.47 15.45 -8.53
C VAL A 168 -1.29 14.43 -9.65
N PRO A 169 -2.27 14.25 -10.56
CA PRO A 169 -2.14 13.31 -11.66
C PRO A 169 -1.25 13.88 -12.77
N TYR A 170 -0.58 13.00 -13.51
CA TYR A 170 0.26 13.36 -14.67
C TYR A 170 -0.46 14.14 -15.79
N THR A 171 -1.80 14.15 -15.78
CA THR A 171 -2.62 14.93 -16.71
C THR A 171 -2.58 16.43 -16.43
N VAL A 172 -2.18 16.84 -15.21
CA VAL A 172 -1.94 18.24 -14.87
C VAL A 172 -0.57 18.64 -15.43
N LYS A 173 -0.55 19.61 -16.34
CA LYS A 173 0.69 20.13 -16.91
C LYS A 173 1.49 20.84 -15.83
N ILE A 174 2.82 20.80 -15.94
CA ILE A 174 3.74 21.40 -14.96
C ILE A 174 3.37 22.85 -14.61
N LYS A 175 3.08 23.67 -15.63
CA LYS A 175 2.68 25.08 -15.44
C LYS A 175 1.37 25.27 -14.65
N ASP A 176 0.50 24.25 -14.63
CA ASP A 176 -0.82 24.29 -14.00
C ASP A 176 -0.80 23.64 -12.60
N ILE A 177 0.30 22.97 -12.22
CA ILE A 177 0.48 22.32 -10.90
C ILE A 177 0.23 23.30 -9.75
N GLN A 178 0.74 24.52 -9.86
CA GLN A 178 0.53 25.53 -8.81
C GLN A 178 -0.95 25.81 -8.59
N SER A 179 -1.71 26.05 -9.67
CA SER A 179 -3.15 26.32 -9.59
C SER A 179 -3.92 25.14 -9.03
N PHE A 180 -3.55 23.91 -9.42
CA PHE A 180 -4.15 22.68 -8.91
C PHE A 180 -3.93 22.53 -7.40
N ILE A 181 -2.68 22.66 -6.94
CA ILE A 181 -2.33 22.54 -5.52
C ILE A 181 -3.05 23.61 -4.71
N VAL A 182 -3.08 24.87 -5.17
CA VAL A 182 -3.80 25.96 -4.49
C VAL A 182 -5.28 25.63 -4.33
N ASN A 183 -5.93 25.16 -5.39
CA ASN A 183 -7.35 24.82 -5.36
C ASN A 183 -7.63 23.65 -4.40
N GLU A 184 -6.82 22.60 -4.43
CA GLU A 184 -6.96 21.47 -3.51
C GLU A 184 -6.70 21.88 -2.06
N CYS A 185 -5.64 22.66 -1.80
CA CYS A 185 -5.35 23.20 -0.47
C CYS A 185 -6.55 24.00 0.09
N ARG A 186 -7.18 24.85 -0.72
CA ARG A 186 -8.37 25.61 -0.30
C ARG A 186 -9.56 24.72 0.05
N LYS A 187 -9.80 23.64 -0.71
CA LYS A 187 -10.87 22.67 -0.41
C LYS A 187 -10.71 22.02 0.96
N TYR A 188 -9.46 21.78 1.38
CA TYR A 188 -9.13 21.23 2.69
C TYR A 188 -8.92 22.29 3.78
N GLY A 189 -9.18 23.57 3.50
CA GLY A 189 -9.14 24.65 4.47
C GLY A 189 -7.73 25.23 4.75
N TYR A 190 -6.73 24.91 3.93
CA TYR A 190 -5.41 25.53 4.05
C TYR A 190 -5.42 26.96 3.51
N LYS A 191 -4.74 27.86 4.22
CA LYS A 191 -4.53 29.24 3.78
C LYS A 191 -3.35 29.29 2.80
N VAL A 192 -3.64 29.62 1.54
CA VAL A 192 -2.71 29.66 0.39
C VAL A 192 -2.92 30.89 -0.48
#